data_AF-A0A2M7X9H4-F1
#
_entry.id   AF-A0A2M7X9H4-F1
#
_cell.length_a   1.000
_cell.length_b   1.000
_cell.length_c   1.000
_cell.angle_alpha   90.00
_cell.angle_beta   90.00
_cell.angle_gamma   90.00
#
_symmetry.space_group_name_H-M   'P 1'
#
loop_
_entity.id
_entity.type
_entity.pdbx_description
1 polymer ?
#
loop_
_entity_poly.entity_id
_entity_poly.type
_entity_poly.pdbx_seq_one_letter_code
_entity_poly.pdbx_strand_id
1 'polypeptide(L)' 'MSKKVTMMDVFGNPRYRGKHVILVGGKIFTAKTGEGASKILESARRKYPKSTPEIAYLPKAKSLTL' A
#
# COMPACT_ATOMS: atom_id res chain seq x y z
N MET A 1 6.40 13.71 -19.26
CA MET A 1 5.56 13.59 -18.05
C MET A 1 6.07 12.42 -17.23
N SER A 2 6.38 12.61 -15.95
CA SER A 2 6.83 11.49 -15.09
C SER A 2 5.64 10.55 -14.81
N LYS A 3 5.81 9.25 -15.10
CA LYS A 3 4.74 8.25 -14.96
C LYS A 3 4.36 8.13 -13.48
N LYS A 4 3.11 8.43 -13.14
CA LYS A 4 2.61 8.25 -11.76
C LYS A 4 2.55 6.75 -11.46
N VAL A 5 3.12 6.35 -10.32
CA VAL A 5 3.04 4.98 -9.83
C VAL A 5 1.59 4.64 -9.50
N THR A 6 1.10 3.53 -10.04
CA THR A 6 -0.26 3.02 -9.86
C THR A 6 -0.27 1.78 -8.97
N MET A 7 -1.46 1.35 -8.53
CA MET A 7 -1.59 0.12 -7.76
C MET A 7 -1.29 -1.13 -8.59
N MET A 8 -1.47 -1.08 -9.92
CA MET A 8 -1.06 -2.17 -10.82
C MET A 8 0.47 -2.36 -10.82
N ASP A 9 1.24 -1.27 -10.79
CA ASP A 9 2.71 -1.34 -10.68
C ASP A 9 3.14 -1.98 -9.34
N VAL A 10 2.35 -1.76 -8.28
CA VAL A 10 2.56 -2.37 -6.96
C VAL A 10 2.30 -3.88 -7.01
N PHE A 11 1.18 -4.30 -7.60
CA PHE A 11 0.82 -5.73 -7.69
C PHE A 11 1.84 -6.55 -8.49
N GLY A 12 2.40 -5.96 -9.55
CA GLY A 12 3.44 -6.59 -10.36
C GLY A 12 4.81 -6.69 -9.68
N ASN A 13 5.03 -6.02 -8.54
CA ASN A 13 6.35 -5.92 -7.92
C ASN A 13 6.49 -6.83 -6.68
N PRO A 14 7.35 -7.88 -6.73
CA PRO A 14 7.52 -8.85 -5.65
C PRO A 14 7.94 -8.26 -4.30
N ARG A 15 8.58 -7.08 -4.27
CA ARG A 15 9.05 -6.45 -3.01
C ARG A 15 7.92 -6.11 -2.04
N TYR A 16 6.69 -5.99 -2.55
CA TYR A 16 5.52 -5.65 -1.76
C TYR A 16 4.76 -6.87 -1.23
N ARG A 17 5.14 -8.09 -1.61
CA ARG A 17 4.54 -9.32 -1.06
C ARG A 17 4.82 -9.45 0.44
N GLY A 18 3.82 -9.95 1.16
CA GLY A 18 3.76 -10.04 2.62
C GLY A 18 3.58 -8.71 3.34
N LYS A 19 3.05 -7.67 2.67
CA LYS A 19 2.89 -6.33 3.25
C LYS A 19 1.50 -5.77 2.96
N HIS A 20 1.02 -4.94 3.88
CA HIS A 20 -0.02 -3.98 3.61
C HIS A 20 0.61 -2.81 2.86
N VAL A 21 0.02 -2.42 1.74
CA VAL A 21 0.48 -1.35 0.89
C VAL A 21 -0.59 -0.26 0.85
N ILE A 22 -0.16 0.98 0.99
CA ILE A 22 -1.00 2.17 0.91
C ILE A 22 -0.37 3.08 -0.16
N LEU A 23 -1.11 3.33 -1.24
CA LEU A 23 -0.72 4.23 -2.32
C LEU A 23 -1.55 5.52 -2.19
N VAL A 24 -0.87 6.66 -2.09
CA VAL A 24 -1.55 7.97 -2.02
C VAL A 24 -0.69 9.02 -2.72
N GLY A 25 -1.28 9.76 -3.65
CA GLY A 25 -0.57 10.82 -4.38
C GLY A 25 0.69 10.35 -5.12
N GLY A 26 0.72 9.09 -5.59
CA GLY A 26 1.89 8.49 -6.24
C GLY A 26 3.01 8.04 -5.29
N LYS A 27 2.78 8.07 -3.96
CA LYS A 27 3.72 7.58 -2.94
C LYS A 27 3.22 6.28 -2.34
N ILE A 28 4.13 5.33 -2.18
CA ILE A 28 3.86 4.01 -1.62
C ILE A 28 4.36 3.96 -0.18
N PHE A 29 3.49 3.57 0.73
CA PHE A 29 3.81 3.25 2.12
C PHE A 29 3.51 1.78 2.38
N THR A 30 4.25 1.16 3.29
CA THR A 30 4.06 -0.27 3.59
C THR A 30 4.14 -0.58 5.07
N ALA A 31 3.34 -1.53 5.53
CA ALA A 31 3.42 -2.12 6.86
C ALA A 31 3.44 -3.65 6.80
N LYS A 32 4.05 -4.29 7.79
CA LYS A 32 4.03 -5.76 7.95
C LYS A 32 2.75 -6.27 8.63
N THR A 33 2.03 -5.40 9.32
CA THR A 33 0.84 -5.75 10.12
C THR A 33 -0.32 -4.81 9.80
N GLY A 34 -1.54 -5.27 10.07
CA GLY A 34 -2.75 -4.46 9.88
C GLY A 34 -2.76 -3.21 10.76
N GLU A 35 -2.34 -3.32 12.03
CA GLU A 35 -2.23 -2.16 12.93
C GLU A 35 -1.25 -1.10 12.40
N GLY A 36 -0.09 -1.54 11.89
CA GLY A 36 0.86 -0.65 11.25
C GLY A 36 0.26 0.04 10.02
N ALA A 37 -0.52 -0.69 9.23
CA ALA A 37 -1.23 -0.13 8.08
C ALA A 37 -2.25 0.94 8.50
N SER A 38 -3.02 0.70 9.56
CA SER A 38 -3.99 1.66 10.09
C SER A 38 -3.33 2.97 10.54
N LYS A 39 -2.20 2.89 11.26
CA LYS A 39 -1.43 4.09 11.67
C LYS A 39 -0.89 4.88 10.48
N ILE A 40 -0.38 4.18 9.47
CA ILE A 40 0.08 4.82 8.22
C ILE A 40 -1.08 5.47 7.48
N LEU A 41 -2.23 4.80 7.39
CA LEU A 41 -3.41 5.30 6.70
C LEU A 41 -3.94 6.59 7.34
N GLU A 42 -4.02 6.63 8.66
CA GLU A 42 -4.42 7.84 9.40
C GLU A 42 -3.48 9.00 9.09
N SER A 43 -2.16 8.75 9.14
CA SER A 43 -1.13 9.74 8.83
C SER A 43 -1.22 10.21 7.38
N ALA A 44 -1.48 9.29 6.44
CA ALA A 44 -1.65 9.58 5.02
C ALA A 44 -2.87 10.46 4.75
N ARG A 45 -4.01 10.18 5.39
CA ARG A 45 -5.23 11.01 5.26
C ARG A 45 -5.01 12.43 5.72
N ARG A 46 -4.28 12.64 6.83
CA ARG A 46 -3.92 13.98 7.33
C ARG A 46 -2.96 14.71 6.39
N LYS A 47 -1.98 14.00 5.83
CA LYS A 47 -0.94 14.57 4.97
C LYS A 47 -1.42 14.86 3.54
N TYR A 48 -2.39 14.09 3.04
CA TYR A 48 -2.94 14.20 1.69
C TYR A 48 -4.47 14.29 1.71
N PRO A 49 -5.05 15.35 2.30
CA PRO A 49 -6.49 15.43 2.55
C PRO A 49 -7.35 15.47 1.28
N LYS A 50 -6.76 15.83 0.13
CA LYS A 50 -7.45 15.89 -1.18
C LYS A 50 -7.23 14.64 -2.04
N SER A 51 -6.57 13.61 -1.52
CA SER A 51 -6.27 12.37 -2.25
C SER A 51 -6.91 11.19 -1.55
N THR A 52 -7.54 10.31 -2.31
CA THR A 52 -8.07 9.05 -1.81
C THR A 52 -6.95 8.01 -1.79
N PRO A 53 -6.57 7.45 -0.61
CA PRO A 53 -5.59 6.38 -0.55
C PRO A 53 -6.16 5.08 -1.12
N GLU A 54 -5.39 4.39 -1.94
CA GLU A 54 -5.64 2.99 -2.32
C GLU A 54 -4.90 2.08 -1.36
N ILE A 55 -5.53 0.99 -0.94
CA ILE A 55 -5.00 0.10 0.10
C ILE A 55 -5.18 -1.34 -0.35
N ALA A 56 -4.14 -2.15 -0.21
CA ALA A 56 -4.25 -3.60 -0.36
C ALA A 56 -3.27 -4.33 0.56
N TYR A 57 -3.62 -5.54 0.95
CA TYR A 57 -2.66 -6.50 1.47
C TYR A 57 -2.23 -7.42 0.34
N LEU A 58 -0.92 -7.53 0.09
CA LEU A 58 -0.38 -8.48 -0.88
C LEU A 58 0.16 -9.68 -0.10
N PRO A 59 -0.60 -10.78 0.05
CA PRO A 59 -0.14 -11.93 0.81
C PRO A 59 1.04 -12.64 0.13
N LYS A 60 1.83 -13.37 0.92
CA LYS A 60 2.67 -14.44 0.37
C LYS A 60 1.76 -15.64 0.05
N ALA A 61 2.14 -16.48 -0.90
CA ALA A 61 1.35 -17.67 -1.28
C ALA A 61 0.97 -18.51 -0.04
N LYS A 62 1.94 -18.76 0.86
CA LYS A 62 1.70 -19.48 2.12
C LYS A 62 0.62 -18.86 3.02
N SER A 63 0.41 -17.54 2.96
CA SER A 63 -0.59 -16.84 3.76
C SER A 63 -2.02 -16.97 3.22
N LEU A 64 -2.21 -17.50 2.01
CA LEU A 64 -3.53 -17.74 1.41
C LEU A 64 -4.00 -19.19 1.56
N THR A 65 -3.07 -20.11 1.80
CA THR A 65 -3.33 -21.56 1.84
C THR A 65 -3.28 -22.12 3.26
N LEU A 66 -3.26 -21.24 4.28
CA LEU A 66 -3.27 -21.56 5.70
C LEU A 66 -4.54 -21.01 6.33
#